data_AF-T1CPY7-F1
#
_entry.id   AF-T1CPY7-F1
#
_cell.length_a   1.000
_cell.length_b   1.000
_cell.length_c   1.000
_cell.angle_alpha   90.00
_cell.angle_beta   90.00
_cell.angle_gamma   90.00
#
_symmetry.space_group_name_H-M   'P 1'
#
loop_
_entity.id
_entity.type
_entity.pdbx_description
1 polymer ?
#
loop_
_entity_poly.entity_id
_entity_poly.type
_entity_poly.pdbx_seq_one_letter_code
_entity_poly.pdbx_strand_id
1 'polypeptide(L)'
;IHCLLAGTYREQRIILNCIRFLANDLRIPLVCAGTDEAKTALLTDEQLADRFEAFELAPWKDDTDFHQLLVSYAALLPLRRPSSLRDAKVRKRLLAMSDGVTVRICRLLEDAAVMAIKNNVEQIDLDSLDDDLAVQSLASVSDRRKRRATGTRG
;
A
#
# COMPACT_ATOMS: atom_id res chain seq x y z
N ILE A 1 0.03 14.10 2.42
CA ILE A 1 0.01 15.11 3.51
C ILE A 1 1.13 14.93 4.56
N HIS A 2 2.14 14.10 4.29
CA HIS A 2 3.25 13.84 5.22
C HIS A 2 4.04 15.09 5.69
N CYS A 3 4.13 16.17 4.88
CA CYS A 3 4.84 17.39 5.28
C CYS A 3 4.13 18.20 6.37
N LEU A 4 2.83 17.97 6.58
CA LEU A 4 2.01 18.77 7.50
C LEU A 4 2.47 18.64 8.95
N LEU A 5 3.07 17.51 9.32
CA LEU A 5 3.56 17.24 10.68
C LEU A 5 5.07 17.47 10.84
N ALA A 6 5.79 17.66 9.73
CA ALA A 6 7.24 17.83 9.76
C ALA A 6 7.68 19.28 10.07
N GLY A 7 6.76 20.24 9.94
CA GLY A 7 7.02 21.67 10.18
C GLY A 7 6.60 22.16 11.57
N THR A 8 7.07 23.36 11.91
CA THR A 8 6.65 24.14 13.08
C THR A 8 5.16 24.43 13.03
N TYR A 9 4.53 24.66 14.20
CA TYR A 9 3.10 24.98 14.29
C TYR A 9 2.62 26.08 13.32
N ARG A 10 3.48 27.09 13.07
CA ARG A 10 3.20 28.16 12.11
C ARG A 10 3.11 27.63 10.67
N GLU A 11 4.05 26.77 10.26
CA GLU A 11 4.06 26.15 8.93
C GLU A 11 2.86 25.22 8.74
N GLN A 12 2.50 24.44 9.76
CA GLN A 12 1.31 23.58 9.72
C GLN A 12 0.05 24.42 9.45
N ARG A 13 -0.09 25.55 10.16
CA ARG A 13 -1.24 26.46 10.00
C ARG A 13 -1.27 27.13 8.62
N ILE A 14 -0.12 27.47 8.05
CA ILE A 14 -0.03 27.97 6.66
C ILE A 14 -0.51 26.90 5.68
N ILE A 15 -0.04 25.65 5.82
CA ILE A 15 -0.44 24.54 4.95
C ILE A 15 -1.95 24.26 5.05
N LEU A 16 -2.50 24.21 6.27
CA LEU A 16 -3.93 24.00 6.49
C LEU A 16 -4.77 25.13 5.88
N ASN A 17 -4.34 26.38 6.03
CA ASN A 17 -5.02 27.52 5.40
C ASN A 17 -4.98 27.43 3.87
N CYS A 18 -3.85 27.01 3.27
CA CYS A 18 -3.75 26.81 1.83
C CYS A 18 -4.70 25.70 1.36
N ILE A 19 -4.78 24.57 2.07
CA ILE A 19 -5.71 23.49 1.75
C ILE A 19 -7.15 24.00 1.85
N ARG A 20 -7.47 24.77 2.89
CA ARG A 20 -8.80 25.38 3.08
C ARG A 20 -9.16 26.28 1.89
N PHE A 21 -8.26 27.14 1.47
CA PHE A 21 -8.48 28.02 0.32
C PHE A 21 -8.72 27.25 -0.99
N LEU A 22 -7.92 26.21 -1.26
CA LEU A 22 -8.09 25.37 -2.44
C LEU A 22 -9.43 24.60 -2.42
N ALA A 23 -9.80 24.06 -1.27
CA ALA A 23 -11.00 23.24 -1.11
C ALA A 23 -12.29 24.07 -1.09
N ASN A 24 -12.29 25.23 -0.40
CA ASN A 24 -13.50 25.97 -0.10
C ASN A 24 -13.73 27.15 -1.06
N ASP A 25 -12.72 28.00 -1.23
CA ASP A 25 -12.83 29.20 -2.07
C ASP A 25 -12.76 28.84 -3.56
N LEU A 26 -11.85 27.94 -3.94
CA LEU A 26 -11.68 27.51 -5.33
C LEU A 26 -12.49 26.25 -5.69
N ARG A 27 -13.09 25.58 -4.70
CA ARG A 27 -13.92 24.36 -4.88
C ARG A 27 -13.22 23.24 -5.66
N ILE A 28 -11.91 23.10 -5.49
CA ILE A 28 -11.13 22.07 -6.17
C ILE A 28 -11.32 20.73 -5.43
N PRO A 29 -11.66 19.63 -6.12
CA PRO A 29 -11.66 18.30 -5.52
C PRO A 29 -10.24 17.89 -5.12
N LEU A 30 -10.03 17.55 -3.85
CA LEU A 30 -8.72 17.18 -3.32
C LEU A 30 -8.75 15.74 -2.79
N VAL A 31 -7.81 14.91 -3.25
CA VAL A 31 -7.57 13.57 -2.71
C VAL A 31 -6.30 13.59 -1.89
N CYS A 32 -6.43 13.21 -0.62
CA CYS A 32 -5.37 13.33 0.37
C CYS A 32 -4.96 11.94 0.87
N ALA A 33 -3.70 11.55 0.60
CA ALA A 33 -3.11 10.33 1.16
C ALA A 33 -2.09 10.67 2.26
N GLY A 34 -2.10 9.91 3.35
CA GLY A 34 -1.26 10.16 4.51
C GLY A 34 -1.41 9.08 5.58
N THR A 35 -0.82 9.33 6.75
CA THR A 35 -0.94 8.50 7.95
C THR A 35 -2.12 8.96 8.81
N ASP A 36 -2.43 8.23 9.88
CA ASP A 36 -3.49 8.58 10.83
C ASP A 36 -3.22 9.93 11.51
N GLU A 37 -1.95 10.28 11.73
CA GLU A 37 -1.60 11.59 12.27
C GLU A 37 -1.90 12.70 11.25
N ALA A 38 -1.66 12.44 9.96
CA ALA A 38 -1.98 13.40 8.90
C ALA A 38 -3.50 13.59 8.76
N LYS A 39 -4.28 12.52 8.91
CA LYS A 39 -5.74 12.57 9.02
C LYS A 39 -6.15 13.42 10.23
N THR A 40 -5.62 13.11 11.41
CA THR A 40 -5.94 13.81 12.65
C THR A 40 -5.68 15.31 12.52
N ALA A 41 -4.52 15.69 11.97
CA ALA A 41 -4.14 17.08 11.82
C ALA A 41 -4.92 17.86 10.74
N LEU A 42 -5.59 17.16 9.81
CA LEU A 42 -6.56 17.79 8.90
C LEU A 42 -7.92 17.99 9.59
N LEU A 43 -8.36 16.98 10.32
CA LEU A 43 -9.68 16.97 10.98
C LEU A 43 -9.74 17.86 12.22
N THR A 44 -8.60 18.35 12.74
CA THR A 44 -8.58 19.38 13.78
C THR A 44 -9.10 20.74 13.29
N ASP A 45 -9.21 20.95 11.98
CA ASP A 45 -9.83 22.13 11.39
C ASP A 45 -11.28 21.81 10.99
N GLU A 46 -12.26 22.37 11.71
CA GLU A 46 -13.70 22.07 11.50
C GLU A 46 -14.15 22.32 10.05
N GLN A 47 -13.61 23.34 9.39
CA GLN A 47 -13.98 23.68 8.00
C GLN A 47 -13.45 22.66 6.99
N LEU A 48 -12.33 22.00 7.30
CA LEU A 48 -11.81 20.90 6.50
C LEU A 48 -12.53 19.59 6.86
N ALA A 49 -12.81 19.35 8.13
CA ALA A 49 -13.50 18.15 8.60
C ALA A 49 -14.87 17.96 7.93
N ASP A 50 -15.63 19.05 7.72
CA ASP A 50 -16.94 19.01 7.06
C ASP A 50 -16.89 18.66 5.56
N ARG A 51 -15.71 18.78 4.93
CA ARG A 51 -15.52 18.60 3.47
C ARG A 51 -14.74 17.34 3.11
N PHE A 52 -13.88 16.87 4.01
CA PHE A 52 -13.03 15.72 3.79
C PHE A 52 -13.61 14.49 4.48
N GLU A 53 -14.08 13.55 3.68
CA GLU A 53 -14.37 12.21 4.15
C GLU A 53 -13.05 11.43 4.28
N ALA A 54 -12.82 10.86 5.47
CA ALA A 54 -11.65 10.03 5.71
C ALA A 54 -11.95 8.58 5.33
N PHE A 55 -11.21 8.06 4.36
CA PHE A 55 -11.25 6.65 4.01
C PHE A 55 -9.96 5.96 4.46
N GLU A 56 -10.09 4.93 5.30
CA GLU A 56 -8.97 4.16 5.81
C GLU A 56 -8.73 2.91 4.95
N LEU A 57 -7.49 2.75 4.49
CA LEU A 57 -7.06 1.55 3.79
C LEU A 57 -6.61 0.50 4.80
N ALA A 58 -7.57 -0.28 5.31
CA ALA A 58 -7.29 -1.39 6.20
C ALA A 58 -6.44 -2.47 5.50
N PRO A 59 -5.60 -3.22 6.25
CA PRO A 59 -4.95 -4.41 5.71
C PRO A 59 -5.96 -5.42 5.19
N TRP A 60 -5.62 -6.09 4.09
CA TRP A 60 -6.44 -7.15 3.51
C TRP A 60 -6.63 -8.30 4.50
N LYS A 61 -7.82 -8.90 4.45
CA LYS A 61 -8.19 -10.09 5.22
C LYS A 61 -8.56 -11.22 4.27
N ASP A 62 -8.69 -12.44 4.76
CA ASP A 62 -9.14 -13.57 3.93
C ASP A 62 -10.66 -13.49 3.69
N ASP A 63 -11.08 -12.50 2.90
CA ASP A 63 -12.47 -12.19 2.57
C ASP A 63 -12.71 -12.16 1.05
N THR A 64 -13.97 -11.95 0.65
CA THR A 64 -14.36 -11.95 -0.77
C THR A 64 -13.64 -10.89 -1.58
N ASP A 65 -13.36 -9.73 -1.01
CA ASP A 65 -12.68 -8.63 -1.71
C ASP A 65 -11.22 -8.98 -1.97
N PHE A 66 -10.53 -9.56 -0.99
CA PHE A 66 -9.18 -10.07 -1.18
C PHE A 66 -9.12 -11.21 -2.21
N HIS A 67 -10.13 -12.09 -2.22
CA HIS A 67 -10.20 -13.15 -3.23
C HIS A 67 -10.35 -12.54 -4.62
N GLN A 68 -11.18 -11.52 -4.76
CA GLN A 68 -11.38 -10.83 -6.03
C GLN A 68 -10.13 -10.08 -6.50
N LEU A 69 -9.38 -9.47 -5.56
CA LEU A 69 -8.07 -8.89 -5.85
C LEU A 69 -7.13 -9.94 -6.45
N LEU A 70 -6.99 -11.10 -5.81
CA LEU A 70 -6.07 -12.15 -6.27
C LEU A 70 -6.49 -12.76 -7.61
N VAL A 71 -7.78 -12.93 -7.86
CA VAL A 71 -8.28 -13.37 -9.18
C VAL A 71 -7.93 -12.35 -10.25
N SER A 72 -8.17 -11.07 -9.98
CA SER A 72 -7.86 -9.99 -10.91
C SER A 72 -6.36 -9.91 -11.17
N TYR A 73 -5.55 -10.06 -10.12
CA TYR A 73 -4.10 -10.05 -10.23
C TYR A 73 -3.55 -11.25 -11.01
N ALA A 74 -4.08 -12.46 -10.76
CA ALA A 74 -3.70 -13.66 -11.50
C ALA A 74 -3.91 -13.51 -13.01
N ALA A 75 -4.98 -12.82 -13.41
CA ALA A 75 -5.29 -12.56 -14.81
C ALA A 75 -4.33 -11.55 -15.48
N LEU A 76 -3.64 -10.72 -14.69
CA LEU A 76 -2.67 -9.74 -15.17
C LEU A 76 -1.24 -10.30 -15.25
N LEU A 77 -0.95 -11.38 -14.52
CA LEU A 77 0.38 -11.98 -14.50
C LEU A 77 0.67 -12.66 -15.86
N PRO A 78 1.86 -12.44 -16.44
CA PRO A 78 2.24 -13.00 -17.74
C PRO A 78 2.69 -14.47 -17.63
N LEU A 79 1.93 -15.30 -16.91
CA LEU A 79 2.23 -16.70 -16.66
C LEU A 79 1.44 -17.60 -17.61
N ARG A 80 2.11 -18.60 -18.19
CA ARG A 80 1.47 -19.50 -19.17
C ARG A 80 0.50 -20.51 -18.55
N ARG A 81 0.66 -20.85 -17.28
CA ARG A 81 -0.19 -21.81 -16.56
C ARG A 81 -1.03 -21.11 -15.50
N PRO A 82 -2.26 -21.60 -15.24
CA PRO A 82 -3.15 -20.99 -14.27
C PRO A 82 -2.59 -21.08 -12.85
N SER A 83 -2.34 -19.95 -12.21
CA SER A 83 -1.87 -19.89 -10.81
C SER A 83 -2.97 -20.24 -9.82
N SER A 84 -2.62 -20.97 -8.77
CA SER A 84 -3.53 -21.45 -7.72
C SER A 84 -3.79 -20.39 -6.63
N LEU A 85 -3.87 -19.10 -7.00
CA LEU A 85 -4.09 -18.00 -6.04
C LEU A 85 -5.47 -18.06 -5.35
N ARG A 86 -6.41 -18.86 -5.90
CA ARG A 86 -7.71 -19.17 -5.28
C ARG A 86 -7.65 -20.30 -4.26
N ASP A 87 -6.51 -20.96 -4.10
CA ASP A 87 -6.36 -21.98 -3.07
C ASP A 87 -6.25 -21.33 -1.69
N ALA A 88 -6.97 -21.88 -0.71
CA ALA A 88 -7.04 -21.31 0.63
C ALA A 88 -5.68 -21.31 1.35
N LYS A 89 -4.81 -22.30 1.08
CA LYS A 89 -3.47 -22.37 1.67
C LYS A 89 -2.57 -21.27 1.09
N VAL A 90 -2.61 -21.08 -0.23
CA VAL A 90 -1.85 -20.02 -0.93
C VAL A 90 -2.24 -18.64 -0.42
N ARG A 91 -3.55 -18.36 -0.30
CA ARG A 91 -4.04 -17.08 0.24
C ARG A 91 -3.61 -16.82 1.66
N LYS A 92 -3.79 -17.80 2.56
CA LYS A 92 -3.40 -17.68 3.96
C LYS A 92 -1.90 -17.45 4.10
N ARG A 93 -1.10 -18.16 3.30
CA ARG A 93 0.36 -17.99 3.26
C ARG A 93 0.75 -16.59 2.81
N LEU A 94 0.15 -16.10 1.72
CA LEU A 94 0.40 -14.76 1.18
C LEU A 94 0.01 -13.66 2.17
N LEU A 95 -1.13 -13.80 2.86
CA LEU A 95 -1.55 -12.87 3.92
C LEU A 95 -0.57 -12.89 5.10
N ALA A 96 -0.15 -14.07 5.56
CA ALA A 96 0.81 -14.21 6.65
C ALA A 96 2.17 -13.57 6.32
N MET A 97 2.66 -13.71 5.08
CA MET A 97 3.93 -13.12 4.66
C MET A 97 3.83 -11.60 4.45
N SER A 98 2.66 -11.08 4.10
CA SER A 98 2.46 -9.66 3.74
C SER A 98 1.86 -8.80 4.85
N ASP A 99 1.35 -9.41 5.92
CA ASP A 99 0.49 -8.79 6.93
C ASP A 99 -0.71 -8.05 6.32
N GLY A 100 -1.21 -8.55 5.17
CA GLY A 100 -2.32 -7.93 4.44
C GLY A 100 -1.98 -6.56 3.82
N VAL A 101 -0.71 -6.17 3.73
CA VAL A 101 -0.32 -4.89 3.14
C VAL A 101 -0.23 -5.02 1.62
N THR A 102 -1.03 -4.25 0.88
CA THR A 102 -1.12 -4.29 -0.60
C THR A 102 0.25 -4.27 -1.28
N VAL A 103 1.13 -3.34 -0.90
CA VAL A 103 2.47 -3.21 -1.51
C VAL A 103 3.32 -4.47 -1.30
N ARG A 104 3.18 -5.14 -0.14
CA ARG A 104 3.90 -6.38 0.15
C ARG A 104 3.33 -7.54 -0.67
N ILE A 105 2.00 -7.62 -0.76
CA ILE A 105 1.30 -8.60 -1.59
C ILE A 105 1.76 -8.51 -3.05
N CYS A 106 1.69 -7.31 -3.67
CA CYS A 106 2.07 -7.14 -5.07
C CYS A 106 3.51 -7.57 -5.33
N ARG A 107 4.46 -7.18 -4.45
CA ARG A 107 5.87 -7.57 -4.60
C ARG A 107 6.10 -9.06 -4.49
N LEU A 108 5.48 -9.71 -3.51
CA LEU A 108 5.58 -11.16 -3.35
C LEU A 108 5.06 -11.87 -4.61
N LEU A 109 3.94 -11.42 -5.18
CA LEU A 109 3.38 -11.99 -6.40
C LEU A 109 4.23 -11.69 -7.64
N GLU A 110 4.79 -10.48 -7.76
CA GLU A 110 5.71 -10.10 -8.84
C GLU A 110 6.98 -10.95 -8.80
N ASP A 111 7.62 -11.06 -7.63
CA ASP A 111 8.86 -11.83 -7.48
C ASP A 111 8.61 -13.33 -7.67
N ALA A 112 7.49 -13.86 -7.15
CA ALA A 112 7.08 -15.23 -7.42
C ALA A 112 6.85 -15.49 -8.92
N ALA A 113 6.20 -14.57 -9.63
CA ALA A 113 5.99 -14.70 -11.08
C ALA A 113 7.32 -14.68 -11.85
N VAL A 114 8.24 -13.77 -11.49
CA VAL A 114 9.58 -13.72 -12.10
C VAL A 114 10.33 -15.02 -11.87
N MET A 115 10.29 -15.57 -10.66
CA MET A 115 10.92 -16.85 -10.35
C MET A 115 10.28 -18.02 -11.10
N ALA A 116 8.95 -18.05 -11.20
CA ALA A 116 8.23 -19.07 -11.95
C ALA A 116 8.59 -19.05 -13.44
N ILE A 117 8.77 -17.87 -14.05
CA ILE A 117 9.22 -17.73 -15.44
C ILE A 117 10.67 -18.19 -15.59
N LYS A 118 11.57 -17.75 -14.71
CA LYS A 118 12.99 -18.15 -14.75
C LYS A 118 13.19 -19.66 -14.62
N ASN A 119 12.36 -20.30 -13.80
CA ASN A 119 12.42 -21.74 -13.56
C ASN A 119 11.58 -22.57 -14.56
N ASN A 120 10.95 -21.93 -15.55
CA ASN A 120 10.02 -22.55 -16.51
C ASN A 120 8.80 -23.28 -15.88
N VAL A 121 8.48 -22.98 -14.62
CA VAL A 121 7.27 -23.48 -13.94
C VAL A 121 6.04 -22.76 -14.47
N GLU A 122 6.18 -21.45 -14.74
CA GLU A 122 5.15 -20.62 -15.39
C GLU A 122 3.79 -20.64 -14.65
N GLN A 123 3.82 -20.83 -13.32
CA GLN A 123 2.67 -20.93 -12.41
C GLN A 123 3.08 -20.45 -11.01
N ILE A 124 2.14 -19.85 -10.26
CA ILE A 124 2.30 -19.63 -8.81
C ILE A 124 1.41 -20.59 -8.04
N ASP A 125 1.99 -21.30 -7.08
CA ASP A 125 1.36 -22.22 -6.15
C ASP A 125 1.89 -22.01 -4.72
N LEU A 126 1.64 -22.96 -3.82
CA LEU A 126 2.07 -22.86 -2.43
C LEU A 126 3.59 -22.93 -2.29
N ASP A 127 4.24 -23.79 -3.10
CA ASP A 127 5.68 -24.01 -3.06
C ASP A 127 6.45 -22.79 -3.60
N SER A 128 5.79 -22.01 -4.47
CA SER A 128 6.29 -20.71 -4.94
C SER A 128 6.38 -19.64 -3.83
N LEU A 129 5.75 -19.84 -2.67
CA LEU A 129 5.68 -18.88 -1.54
C LEU A 129 6.50 -19.34 -0.33
N ASP A 130 7.80 -19.57 -0.56
CA ASP A 130 8.76 -19.94 0.47
C ASP A 130 9.25 -18.73 1.33
N ASP A 131 9.90 -19.02 2.45
CA ASP A 131 10.40 -17.98 3.36
C ASP A 131 11.57 -17.18 2.75
N ASP A 132 12.36 -17.78 1.87
CA ASP A 132 13.50 -17.11 1.22
C ASP A 132 13.03 -16.00 0.28
N LEU A 133 11.95 -16.24 -0.47
CA LEU A 133 11.26 -15.25 -1.28
C LEU A 133 10.78 -14.08 -0.39
N ALA A 134 10.13 -14.38 0.75
CA ALA A 134 9.69 -13.35 1.68
C ALA A 134 10.84 -12.44 2.14
N VAL A 135 11.97 -13.02 2.53
CA VAL A 135 13.14 -12.27 2.97
C VAL A 135 13.66 -11.37 1.85
N GLN A 136 13.80 -11.88 0.63
CA GLN A 136 14.32 -11.11 -0.51
C GLN A 136 13.37 -9.99 -0.94
N SER A 137 12.09 -10.31 -1.11
CA SER A 137 11.06 -9.36 -1.55
C SER A 137 10.82 -8.25 -0.53
N LEU A 138 10.81 -8.59 0.77
CA LEU A 138 10.42 -7.67 1.83
C LEU A 138 11.60 -6.94 2.46
N ALA A 139 12.83 -7.46 2.42
CA ALA A 139 14.02 -6.70 2.81
C ALA A 139 14.18 -5.43 1.95
N SER A 140 13.78 -5.49 0.68
CA SER A 140 13.75 -4.32 -0.22
C SER A 140 12.77 -3.21 0.25
N VAL A 141 11.73 -3.55 1.03
CA VAL A 141 10.79 -2.59 1.63
C VAL A 141 11.46 -1.85 2.79
N SER A 142 12.15 -2.61 3.65
CA SER A 142 12.91 -2.11 4.79
C SER A 142 14.03 -1.18 4.33
N ASP A 143 14.73 -1.52 3.25
CA ASP A 143 15.80 -0.69 2.69
C ASP A 143 15.29 0.58 2.00
N ARG A 144 14.14 0.54 1.30
CA ARG A 144 13.53 1.77 0.75
C ARG A 144 12.96 2.67 1.85
N ARG A 145 12.43 2.12 2.95
CA ARG A 145 12.05 2.90 4.15
C ARG A 145 13.27 3.54 4.79
N LYS A 146 14.38 2.81 4.97
CA LYS A 146 15.64 3.36 5.52
C LYS A 146 16.22 4.47 4.62
N ARG A 147 16.30 4.26 3.30
CA ARG A 147 16.79 5.27 2.34
C ARG A 147 15.92 6.52 2.28
N ARG A 148 14.60 6.40 2.50
CA ARG A 148 13.70 7.56 2.60
C ARG A 148 13.82 8.30 3.94
N ALA A 149 14.08 7.59 5.04
CA ALA A 149 14.31 8.19 6.36
C ALA A 149 15.67 8.92 6.46
N THR A 150 16.69 8.49 5.71
CA THR A 150 18.01 9.15 5.68
C THR A 150 18.11 10.30 4.68
N GLY A 151 17.07 10.57 3.88
CA GLY A 151 17.06 11.62 2.85
C GLY A 151 16.61 13.01 3.30
N THR A 152 16.39 13.25 4.61
CA THR A 152 15.92 14.55 5.14
C THR A 152 16.96 15.28 6.00
N ARG A 153 18.25 15.06 5.74
CA ARG A 153 19.33 15.90 6.27
C ARG A 153 20.21 16.38 5.13
N GLY A 154 19.80 17.51 4.55
CA GLY A 154 20.56 18.34 3.62
C GLY A 154 20.08 19.76 3.77
#